data_AF-A0A8T7F5L0-F1
#
_entry.id   AF-A0A8T7F5L0-F1
#
_cell.length_a   1.000
_cell.length_b   1.000
_cell.length_c   1.000
_cell.angle_alpha   90.00
_cell.angle_beta   90.00
_cell.angle_gamma   90.00
#
_symmetry.space_group_name_H-M   'P 1'
#
loop_
_entity.id
_entity.type
_entity.pdbx_description
1 polymer ?
#
loop_
_entity_poly.entity_id
_entity_poly.type
_entity_poly.pdbx_seq_one_letter_code
_entity_poly.pdbx_strand_id
1 'polypeptide(L)'
;MQGDSSFNDFLTQGPIIRLAVTTCFFGLLWLSAVFLVNRRSAERRRRKREGLPPLPNAFTQLTSTLRRVSQNSAIRMQPQTANASTGYVSKVPLPDLNMLTSDLPEPDFDNFVAMVDQIQQAPPAVTPKPTSSFAASDTHEGEFEEIKMTNQSSGNEFVGNDPRRSTSTIYIAGSNEIPADAVEVMRVWRDVSDGSLIIQMNGKVFQTVGEMQDRGLAKRFISLVRDLAQMARVGAQAVGLPVPNFDSSASVVSEQGAWAAPKTPINVPASTSPRTGQDYSTMEPPLIVTGLDQAPPANNTIAGQIEELLQYRLMQNSMFQHRSIHVRANPDNTIRIEADGRTYQHVDEVVDVDVREFIQSVIREWEARQ
;
A
#
# COMPACT_ATOMS: atom_id res chain seq x y z
N MET A 1 -35.04 45.99 -32.65
CA MET A 1 -34.20 44.91 -33.22
C MET A 1 -32.75 45.40 -33.23
N GLN A 2 -32.07 45.29 -32.09
CA GLN A 2 -30.65 45.61 -31.90
C GLN A 2 -30.21 44.66 -30.78
N GLY A 3 -29.60 43.53 -31.15
CA GLY A 3 -29.30 42.47 -30.18
C GLY A 3 -28.27 41.41 -30.60
N ASP A 4 -27.75 41.44 -31.84
CA ASP A 4 -26.96 40.30 -32.35
C ASP A 4 -25.46 40.61 -32.59
N SER A 5 -24.97 41.81 -32.32
CA SER A 5 -23.59 42.20 -32.65
C SER A 5 -22.52 41.82 -31.61
N SER A 6 -22.90 41.52 -30.37
CA SER A 6 -21.95 41.25 -29.28
C SER A 6 -21.39 39.82 -29.27
N PHE A 7 -22.05 38.87 -29.93
CA PHE A 7 -21.59 37.47 -29.98
C PHE A 7 -20.43 37.26 -30.97
N ASN A 8 -20.41 38.01 -32.08
CA ASN A 8 -19.35 37.89 -33.09
C ASN A 8 -18.02 38.51 -32.63
N ASP A 9 -18.03 39.51 -31.75
CA ASP A 9 -16.81 40.09 -31.17
C ASP A 9 -16.16 39.19 -30.11
N PHE A 10 -16.94 38.32 -29.47
CA PHE A 10 -16.40 37.30 -28.57
C PHE A 10 -15.66 36.20 -29.35
N LEU A 11 -16.10 35.93 -30.58
CA LEU A 11 -15.48 34.96 -31.50
C LEU A 11 -14.24 35.50 -32.24
N THR A 12 -13.84 36.76 -32.04
CA THR A 12 -12.60 37.31 -32.64
C THR A 12 -11.49 37.51 -31.61
N GLN A 13 -11.76 37.34 -30.32
CA GLN A 13 -10.71 37.30 -29.28
C GLN A 13 -9.89 36.01 -29.41
N GLY A 14 -8.85 36.09 -30.24
CA GLY A 14 -7.90 35.02 -30.56
C GLY A 14 -7.39 34.16 -29.38
N PRO A 15 -7.15 34.68 -28.16
CA PRO A 15 -6.70 33.82 -27.06
C PRO A 15 -7.80 32.90 -26.49
N ILE A 16 -9.06 33.33 -26.45
CA ILE A 16 -10.16 32.52 -25.87
C ILE A 16 -10.47 31.33 -26.77
N ILE A 17 -10.51 31.55 -28.10
CA ILE A 17 -10.72 30.45 -29.06
C ILE A 17 -9.58 29.44 -29.02
N ARG A 18 -8.32 29.90 -28.91
CA ARG A 18 -7.18 28.98 -28.79
C ARG A 18 -7.32 28.10 -27.56
N LEU A 19 -7.71 28.67 -26.42
CA LEU A 19 -7.91 27.91 -25.19
C LEU A 19 -9.06 26.90 -25.34
N ALA A 20 -10.21 27.32 -25.88
CA ALA A 20 -11.35 26.45 -26.11
C ALA A 20 -11.00 25.27 -27.05
N VAL A 21 -10.29 25.54 -28.16
CA VAL A 21 -9.85 24.50 -29.10
C VAL A 21 -8.85 23.55 -28.43
N THR A 22 -7.89 24.05 -27.64
CA THR A 22 -6.94 23.18 -26.93
C THR A 22 -7.64 22.27 -25.92
N THR A 23 -8.56 22.79 -25.11
CA THR A 23 -9.31 22.00 -24.13
C THR A 23 -10.17 20.96 -24.83
N CYS A 24 -10.81 21.30 -25.95
CA CYS A 24 -11.60 20.38 -26.74
C CYS A 24 -10.74 19.26 -27.34
N PHE A 25 -9.53 19.59 -27.84
CA PHE A 25 -8.57 18.62 -28.33
C PHE A 25 -8.10 17.65 -27.23
N PHE A 26 -7.75 18.16 -26.04
CA PHE A 26 -7.38 17.31 -24.90
C PHE A 26 -8.55 16.43 -24.45
N GLY A 27 -9.78 16.94 -24.47
CA GLY A 27 -10.99 16.17 -24.18
C GLY A 27 -11.19 15.01 -25.16
N LEU A 28 -11.02 15.24 -26.46
CA LEU A 28 -11.10 14.19 -27.48
C LEU A 28 -9.96 13.17 -27.35
N LEU A 29 -8.75 13.64 -27.05
CA LEU A 29 -7.59 12.76 -26.82
C LEU A 29 -7.82 11.86 -25.61
N TRP A 30 -8.38 12.40 -24.53
CA TRP A 30 -8.76 11.64 -23.34
C TRP A 30 -9.85 10.61 -23.62
N LEU A 31 -10.93 11.01 -24.32
CA LEU A 31 -12.00 10.09 -24.69
C LEU A 31 -11.51 8.94 -25.59
N SER A 32 -10.59 9.24 -26.51
CA SER A 32 -9.92 8.23 -27.34
C SER A 32 -9.11 7.25 -26.50
N ALA A 33 -8.36 7.73 -25.50
CA ALA A 33 -7.61 6.88 -24.57
C ALA A 33 -8.53 5.97 -23.74
N VAL A 34 -9.62 6.51 -23.18
CA VAL A 34 -10.62 5.73 -22.42
C VAL A 34 -11.29 4.68 -23.32
N PHE A 35 -11.65 5.03 -24.55
CA PHE A 35 -12.20 4.10 -25.53
C PHE A 35 -11.23 2.96 -25.85
N LEU A 36 -9.94 3.27 -26.05
CA LEU A 36 -8.89 2.27 -26.29
C LEU A 36 -8.73 1.29 -25.12
N VAL A 37 -8.73 1.80 -23.88
CA VAL A 37 -8.63 0.98 -22.65
C VAL A 37 -9.85 0.07 -22.52
N ASN A 38 -11.06 0.59 -22.74
CA ASN A 38 -12.30 -0.18 -22.67
C ASN A 38 -12.37 -1.26 -23.74
N ARG A 39 -12.01 -0.94 -24.98
CA ARG A 39 -11.94 -1.91 -26.08
C ARG A 39 -10.97 -3.05 -25.75
N ARG A 40 -9.79 -2.73 -25.21
CA ARG A 40 -8.81 -3.74 -24.81
C ARG A 40 -9.28 -4.59 -23.63
N SER A 41 -9.96 -3.98 -22.65
CA SER A 41 -10.58 -4.70 -21.54
C SER A 41 -11.64 -5.69 -22.04
N ALA A 42 -12.46 -5.27 -23.00
CA ALA A 42 -13.45 -6.14 -23.65
C ALA A 42 -12.80 -7.31 -24.40
N GLU A 43 -11.70 -7.08 -25.12
CA GLU A 43 -10.93 -8.15 -25.79
C GLU A 43 -10.34 -9.16 -24.81
N ARG A 44 -9.80 -8.70 -23.66
CA ARG A 44 -9.35 -9.61 -22.60
C ARG A 44 -10.48 -10.49 -22.08
N ARG A 45 -11.69 -9.95 -21.94
CA ARG A 45 -12.87 -10.72 -21.52
C ARG A 45 -13.31 -11.73 -22.58
N ARG A 46 -13.26 -11.39 -23.87
CA ARG A 46 -13.56 -12.33 -24.97
C ARG A 46 -12.56 -13.48 -25.00
N ARG A 47 -11.26 -13.19 -24.96
CA ARG A 47 -10.21 -14.23 -24.97
C ARG A 47 -10.27 -15.17 -23.78
N LYS A 48 -10.63 -14.65 -22.58
CA LYS A 48 -10.87 -15.50 -21.39
C LYS A 48 -12.02 -16.49 -21.61
N ARG A 49 -13.07 -16.11 -22.35
CA ARG A 49 -14.18 -17.02 -22.68
C ARG A 49 -13.78 -18.07 -23.72
N GLU A 50 -12.86 -17.72 -24.61
CA GLU A 50 -12.38 -18.59 -25.69
C GLU A 50 -11.17 -19.45 -25.28
N GLY A 51 -10.72 -19.39 -24.02
CA GLY A 51 -9.54 -20.14 -23.54
C GLY A 51 -8.22 -19.71 -24.21
N LEU A 52 -8.20 -18.55 -24.87
CA LEU A 52 -7.03 -18.05 -25.58
C LEU A 52 -5.99 -17.46 -24.59
N PRO A 53 -4.69 -17.58 -24.90
CA PRO A 53 -3.64 -17.03 -24.05
C PRO A 53 -3.80 -15.50 -23.89
N PRO A 54 -3.45 -14.96 -22.71
CA PRO A 54 -3.61 -13.54 -22.42
C PRO A 54 -2.77 -12.68 -23.36
N LEU A 55 -3.35 -11.57 -23.82
CA LEU A 55 -2.65 -10.60 -24.67
C LEU A 55 -1.39 -10.08 -23.95
N PRO A 56 -0.24 -9.99 -24.65
CA PRO A 56 0.98 -9.44 -24.09
C PRO A 56 0.78 -8.01 -23.57
N ASN A 57 1.58 -7.63 -22.60
CA ASN A 57 1.43 -6.35 -21.90
C ASN A 57 1.63 -5.18 -22.87
N ALA A 58 0.75 -4.17 -22.83
CA ALA A 58 0.77 -3.03 -23.77
C ALA A 58 2.11 -2.29 -23.73
N PHE A 59 2.67 -2.20 -22.52
CA PHE A 59 3.88 -1.47 -22.23
C PHE A 59 5.12 -2.08 -22.91
N THR A 60 5.17 -3.41 -23.05
CA THR A 60 6.29 -4.07 -23.72
C THR A 60 6.27 -3.82 -25.24
N GLN A 61 5.08 -3.73 -25.83
CA GLN A 61 4.97 -3.34 -27.24
C GLN A 61 5.30 -1.86 -27.44
N LEU A 62 4.79 -0.96 -26.58
CA LEU A 62 5.03 0.48 -26.70
C LEU A 62 6.51 0.85 -26.51
N THR A 63 7.18 0.24 -25.54
CA THR A 63 8.63 0.45 -25.33
C THR A 63 9.45 -0.09 -26.50
N SER A 64 9.06 -1.22 -27.10
CA SER A 64 9.73 -1.75 -28.29
C SER A 64 9.58 -0.85 -29.52
N THR A 65 8.40 -0.23 -29.73
CA THR A 65 8.18 0.72 -30.82
C THR A 65 8.91 2.04 -30.59
N LEU A 66 8.87 2.59 -29.36
CA LEU A 66 9.64 3.79 -29.00
C LEU A 66 11.14 3.57 -29.19
N ARG A 67 11.66 2.39 -28.80
CA ARG A 67 13.07 2.04 -29.03
C ARG A 67 13.41 1.95 -30.52
N ARG A 68 12.50 1.43 -31.35
CA ARG A 68 12.68 1.35 -32.81
C ARG A 68 12.64 2.74 -33.48
N VAL A 69 11.81 3.67 -32.99
CA VAL A 69 11.76 5.06 -33.47
C VAL A 69 13.01 5.84 -33.05
N SER A 70 13.47 5.65 -31.80
CA SER A 70 14.72 6.24 -31.31
C SER A 70 15.94 5.72 -32.08
N GLN A 71 16.01 4.41 -32.36
CA GLN A 71 17.11 3.82 -33.13
C GLN A 71 17.15 4.29 -34.59
N ASN A 72 15.99 4.47 -35.25
CA ASN A 72 15.94 5.00 -36.61
C ASN A 72 16.37 6.47 -36.70
N SER A 73 16.31 7.21 -35.60
CA SER A 73 16.75 8.61 -35.54
C SER A 73 18.28 8.74 -35.45
N ALA A 74 18.97 7.70 -34.95
CA ALA A 74 20.43 7.69 -34.80
C ALA A 74 21.19 7.35 -36.10
N ILE A 75 20.52 6.82 -37.13
CA ILE A 75 21.18 6.41 -38.38
C ILE A 75 21.36 7.58 -39.37
N ARG A 76 20.78 8.77 -39.11
CA ARG A 76 20.84 9.91 -40.07
C ARG A 76 21.88 11.00 -39.76
N MET A 77 22.78 10.78 -38.80
CA MET A 77 23.92 11.68 -38.57
C MET A 77 25.23 10.89 -38.60
N GLN A 78 25.55 10.35 -39.77
CA GLN A 78 26.93 10.01 -40.11
C GLN A 78 27.53 11.26 -40.79
N PRO A 79 28.34 12.08 -40.07
CA PRO A 79 29.05 13.17 -40.71
C PRO A 79 30.04 12.59 -41.70
N GLN A 80 29.94 13.02 -42.96
CA GLN A 80 30.99 12.79 -43.95
C GLN A 80 32.29 13.38 -43.41
N THR A 81 33.25 12.53 -43.13
CA THR A 81 34.61 12.90 -42.76
C THR A 81 35.33 13.49 -43.96
N ALA A 82 35.33 14.82 -44.05
CA ALA A 82 36.30 15.56 -44.83
C ALA A 82 37.39 16.10 -43.89
N ASN A 83 38.59 15.52 -44.04
CA ASN A 83 39.93 16.05 -43.86
C ASN A 83 40.22 17.27 -42.95
N ALA A 84 41.29 17.05 -42.17
CA ALA A 84 42.33 18.01 -41.79
C ALA A 84 42.00 19.09 -40.73
N SER A 85 42.54 18.93 -39.52
CA SER A 85 43.73 19.69 -39.08
C SER A 85 43.98 19.52 -37.56
N THR A 86 45.27 19.39 -37.26
CA THR A 86 45.98 19.56 -35.99
C THR A 86 45.45 20.64 -35.03
N GLY A 87 45.43 20.35 -33.72
CA GLY A 87 45.43 21.39 -32.70
C GLY A 87 45.06 20.99 -31.27
N TYR A 88 46.07 20.70 -30.44
CA TYR A 88 46.14 20.90 -28.98
C TYR A 88 45.02 20.36 -28.06
N VAL A 89 45.31 19.24 -27.41
CA VAL A 89 44.63 18.77 -26.18
C VAL A 89 45.39 19.31 -24.97
N SER A 90 44.76 20.22 -24.21
CA SER A 90 45.28 20.67 -22.92
C SER A 90 44.99 19.60 -21.86
N LYS A 91 46.06 18.96 -21.38
CA LYS A 91 46.04 17.91 -20.37
C LYS A 91 46.10 18.57 -18.98
N VAL A 92 44.96 18.72 -18.32
CA VAL A 92 44.90 19.17 -16.92
C VAL A 92 45.26 17.97 -16.03
N PRO A 93 46.32 18.04 -15.20
CA PRO A 93 46.66 16.95 -14.28
C PRO A 93 45.63 16.90 -13.15
N LEU A 94 45.01 15.73 -12.96
CA LEU A 94 44.18 15.48 -11.78
C LEU A 94 45.08 15.43 -10.53
N PRO A 95 44.64 15.99 -9.39
CA PRO A 95 45.35 15.90 -8.13
C PRO A 95 45.42 14.46 -7.63
N ASP A 96 46.58 14.08 -7.12
CA ASP A 96 46.91 12.75 -6.62
C ASP A 96 46.19 12.48 -5.29
N LEU A 97 45.25 11.54 -5.30
CA LEU A 97 44.43 11.14 -4.14
C LEU A 97 45.23 10.40 -3.05
N ASN A 98 46.50 10.05 -3.32
CA ASN A 98 47.36 9.37 -2.36
C ASN A 98 47.81 10.26 -1.20
N MET A 99 47.65 11.59 -1.26
CA MET A 99 47.98 12.50 -0.13
C MET A 99 46.90 12.56 0.97
N LEU A 100 45.70 11.99 0.79
CA LEU A 100 44.63 12.07 1.80
C LEU A 100 44.45 10.81 2.67
N THR A 101 45.17 9.72 2.41
CA THR A 101 44.95 8.43 3.10
C THR A 101 46.16 7.92 3.88
N SER A 102 47.23 8.71 4.00
CA SER A 102 48.54 8.22 4.46
C SER A 102 48.74 8.08 5.98
N ASP A 103 47.75 8.39 6.84
CA ASP A 103 48.04 8.55 8.28
C ASP A 103 46.92 8.09 9.23
N LEU A 104 46.12 7.09 8.85
CA LEU A 104 45.26 6.40 9.82
C LEU A 104 45.99 5.19 10.43
N PRO A 105 46.19 5.14 11.76
CA PRO A 105 46.75 3.95 12.41
C PRO A 105 45.79 2.78 12.24
N GLU A 106 46.30 1.66 11.74
CA GLU A 106 45.56 0.41 11.61
C GLU A 106 45.06 -0.03 13.00
N PRO A 107 43.76 -0.32 13.18
CA PRO A 107 43.25 -0.85 14.44
C PRO A 107 43.79 -2.26 14.66
N ASP A 108 44.33 -2.49 15.86
CA ASP A 108 44.90 -3.75 16.30
C ASP A 108 43.78 -4.79 16.55
N PHE A 109 43.55 -5.67 15.57
CA PHE A 109 42.46 -6.65 15.58
C PHE A 109 42.72 -7.85 16.50
N ASP A 110 43.92 -8.00 17.05
CA ASP A 110 44.28 -9.16 17.88
C ASP A 110 43.59 -9.17 19.24
N ASN A 111 43.13 -8.02 19.75
CA ASN A 111 42.41 -7.94 21.02
C ASN A 111 40.92 -8.35 20.92
N PHE A 112 40.33 -8.41 19.73
CA PHE A 112 38.91 -8.72 19.59
C PHE A 112 38.60 -10.22 19.67
N VAL A 113 39.54 -11.08 19.28
CA VAL A 113 39.35 -12.53 19.28
C VAL A 113 39.40 -13.10 20.70
N ALA A 114 40.20 -12.52 21.60
CA ALA A 114 40.31 -12.98 22.99
C ALA A 114 39.05 -12.74 23.83
N MET A 115 38.18 -11.80 23.45
CA MET A 115 36.96 -11.47 24.20
C MET A 115 35.79 -12.41 23.87
N VAL A 116 35.79 -13.04 22.69
CA VAL A 116 34.70 -13.94 22.25
C VAL A 116 34.80 -15.32 22.92
N ASP A 117 36.01 -15.83 23.17
CA ASP A 117 36.19 -17.14 23.81
C ASP A 117 35.75 -17.18 25.29
N GLN A 118 35.59 -16.03 25.94
CA GLN A 118 35.23 -15.97 27.36
C GLN A 118 33.71 -16.12 27.62
N ILE A 119 32.87 -16.05 26.57
CA ILE A 119 31.40 -16.15 26.71
C ILE A 119 30.90 -17.61 26.58
N GLN A 120 31.74 -18.54 26.11
CA GLN A 120 31.32 -19.92 25.82
C GLN A 120 31.39 -20.90 27.01
N GLN A 121 31.77 -20.47 28.21
CA GLN A 121 31.82 -21.34 29.41
C GLN A 121 30.69 -21.04 30.40
N ALA A 122 29.48 -21.49 30.09
CA ALA A 122 28.39 -21.65 31.06
C ALA A 122 28.02 -23.14 31.23
N PRO A 123 27.77 -23.62 32.46
CA PRO A 123 27.52 -25.03 32.73
C PRO A 123 26.15 -25.51 32.20
N PRO A 124 26.01 -26.79 31.81
CA PRO A 124 24.80 -27.32 31.19
C PRO A 124 23.62 -27.36 32.18
N ALA A 125 22.53 -26.72 31.79
CA ALA A 125 21.26 -26.71 32.51
C ALA A 125 20.61 -28.10 32.51
N VAL A 126 20.17 -28.51 33.71
CA VAL A 126 19.47 -29.76 34.00
C VAL A 126 18.09 -29.75 33.34
N THR A 127 17.80 -30.76 32.52
CA THR A 127 16.50 -31.01 31.88
C THR A 127 15.49 -31.58 32.89
N PRO A 128 14.33 -30.95 33.14
CA PRO A 128 13.24 -31.59 33.86
C PRO A 128 12.42 -32.50 32.93
N LYS A 129 12.22 -33.72 33.40
CA LYS A 129 11.43 -34.81 32.81
C LYS A 129 9.93 -34.49 32.91
N PRO A 130 9.16 -34.42 31.80
CA PRO A 130 7.71 -34.33 31.90
C PRO A 130 7.11 -35.72 32.17
N THR A 131 6.70 -35.93 33.43
CA THR A 131 5.77 -36.99 33.82
C THR A 131 4.36 -36.46 33.56
N SER A 132 3.68 -37.03 32.55
CA SER A 132 2.25 -36.84 32.35
C SER A 132 1.65 -38.15 31.86
N SER A 133 1.15 -38.91 32.81
CA SER A 133 0.28 -40.06 32.63
C SER A 133 -1.12 -39.56 32.27
N PHE A 134 -1.52 -39.68 31.01
CA PHE A 134 -2.93 -39.57 30.64
C PHE A 134 -3.50 -40.97 30.47
N ALA A 135 -4.44 -41.29 31.35
CA ALA A 135 -5.14 -42.55 31.43
C ALA A 135 -5.98 -42.78 30.17
N ALA A 136 -5.89 -44.00 29.65
CA ALA A 136 -6.78 -44.54 28.64
C ALA A 136 -8.20 -44.65 29.22
N SER A 137 -9.18 -44.07 28.52
CA SER A 137 -10.59 -44.38 28.72
C SER A 137 -11.12 -45.09 27.49
N ASP A 138 -11.50 -46.34 27.73
CA ASP A 138 -12.62 -47.10 27.18
C ASP A 138 -12.96 -46.95 25.69
N THR A 139 -12.46 -47.95 24.97
CA THR A 139 -13.04 -48.61 23.82
C THR A 139 -14.56 -48.80 23.96
N HIS A 140 -15.33 -48.11 23.13
CA HIS A 140 -16.73 -48.44 22.88
C HIS A 140 -16.78 -49.17 21.53
N GLU A 141 -16.98 -50.49 21.57
CA GLU A 141 -17.32 -51.28 20.38
C GLU A 141 -18.72 -50.87 19.92
N GLY A 142 -18.78 -50.30 18.71
CA GLY A 142 -20.00 -49.94 18.01
C GLY A 142 -20.06 -50.73 16.70
N GLU A 143 -20.82 -51.81 16.76
CA GLU A 143 -21.34 -52.64 15.68
C GLU A 143 -21.86 -51.76 14.53
N PHE A 144 -21.19 -51.80 13.37
CA PHE A 144 -21.70 -51.23 12.13
C PHE A 144 -22.00 -52.36 11.14
N GLU A 145 -23.27 -52.45 10.79
CA GLU A 145 -23.83 -53.40 9.85
C GLU A 145 -23.18 -53.31 8.46
N GLU A 146 -22.92 -54.51 7.94
CA GLU A 146 -22.45 -54.84 6.60
C GLU A 146 -23.49 -54.47 5.54
N ILE A 147 -23.38 -53.27 4.96
CA ILE A 147 -24.15 -52.92 3.75
C ILE A 147 -23.44 -53.53 2.52
N LYS A 148 -23.91 -54.70 2.10
CA LYS A 148 -23.68 -55.26 0.77
C LYS A 148 -24.23 -54.32 -0.30
N MET A 149 -23.36 -53.60 -1.01
CA MET A 149 -23.71 -52.98 -2.28
C MET A 149 -23.27 -53.86 -3.46
N THR A 150 -24.28 -54.46 -4.08
CA THR A 150 -24.28 -55.21 -5.32
C THR A 150 -23.70 -54.38 -6.46
N ASN A 151 -22.58 -54.85 -6.99
CA ASN A 151 -21.98 -54.36 -8.22
C ASN A 151 -22.75 -54.95 -9.40
N GLN A 152 -23.60 -54.16 -10.06
CA GLN A 152 -24.23 -54.53 -11.32
C GLN A 152 -23.93 -53.49 -12.40
N SER A 153 -22.95 -53.86 -13.22
CA SER A 153 -22.64 -53.35 -14.55
C SER A 153 -23.88 -53.29 -15.45
N SER A 154 -24.09 -52.16 -16.10
CA SER A 154 -24.53 -52.12 -17.51
C SER A 154 -24.16 -50.76 -18.11
N GLY A 155 -23.38 -50.84 -19.18
CA GLY A 155 -22.83 -49.69 -19.88
C GLY A 155 -23.87 -48.88 -20.63
N ASN A 156 -23.52 -47.62 -20.84
CA ASN A 156 -23.87 -46.95 -22.08
C ASN A 156 -22.71 -46.01 -22.46
N GLU A 157 -22.02 -46.42 -23.52
CA GLU A 157 -21.05 -45.64 -24.27
C GLU A 157 -21.71 -44.36 -24.80
N PHE A 158 -21.35 -43.22 -24.23
CA PHE A 158 -21.45 -41.95 -24.94
C PHE A 158 -20.14 -41.19 -24.72
N VAL A 159 -19.24 -41.34 -25.68
CA VAL A 159 -17.95 -40.65 -25.76
C VAL A 159 -18.22 -39.20 -26.19
N GLY A 160 -18.76 -38.41 -25.27
CA GLY A 160 -18.65 -36.97 -25.29
C GLY A 160 -17.40 -36.60 -24.52
N ASN A 161 -16.42 -35.97 -25.18
CA ASN A 161 -15.28 -35.33 -24.52
C ASN A 161 -15.79 -34.14 -23.70
N ASP A 162 -16.47 -34.40 -22.60
CA ASP A 162 -16.74 -33.38 -21.60
C ASP A 162 -15.40 -32.99 -20.97
N PRO A 163 -15.05 -31.68 -20.93
CA PRO A 163 -13.84 -31.24 -20.26
C PRO A 163 -13.91 -31.69 -18.81
N ARG A 164 -13.09 -32.70 -18.50
CA ARG A 164 -12.94 -33.27 -17.16
C ARG A 164 -12.89 -32.14 -16.16
N ARG A 165 -13.96 -32.02 -15.37
CA ARG A 165 -14.10 -31.11 -14.24
C ARG A 165 -12.85 -31.31 -13.40
N SER A 166 -11.97 -30.31 -13.44
CA SER A 166 -10.69 -30.34 -12.74
C SER A 166 -10.95 -30.72 -11.28
N THR A 167 -10.18 -31.71 -10.85
CA THR A 167 -10.13 -32.34 -9.54
C THR A 167 -10.45 -31.32 -8.45
N SER A 168 -11.44 -31.62 -7.60
CA SER A 168 -11.82 -30.77 -6.47
C SER A 168 -10.60 -30.47 -5.62
N THR A 169 -10.07 -29.25 -5.70
CA THR A 169 -9.01 -28.78 -4.82
C THR A 169 -9.57 -28.79 -3.40
N ILE A 170 -9.12 -29.71 -2.57
CA ILE A 170 -9.51 -29.78 -1.16
C ILE A 170 -8.83 -28.60 -0.47
N TYR A 171 -9.64 -27.69 0.08
CA TYR A 171 -9.14 -26.59 0.89
C TYR A 171 -8.66 -27.13 2.23
N ILE A 172 -7.36 -27.05 2.49
CA ILE A 172 -6.78 -27.37 3.79
C ILE A 172 -6.82 -26.10 4.64
N ALA A 173 -7.74 -26.06 5.60
CA ALA A 173 -7.85 -24.96 6.54
C ALA A 173 -6.52 -24.76 7.29
N GLY A 174 -5.98 -23.54 7.26
CA GLY A 174 -4.70 -23.19 7.87
C GLY A 174 -3.49 -23.25 6.94
N SER A 175 -3.65 -23.67 5.68
CA SER A 175 -2.60 -23.51 4.68
C SER A 175 -2.51 -22.06 4.18
N ASN A 176 -1.30 -21.58 3.89
CA ASN A 176 -1.08 -20.27 3.25
C ASN A 176 -1.27 -20.33 1.71
N GLU A 177 -1.65 -21.49 1.17
CA GLU A 177 -1.85 -21.68 -0.25
C GLU A 177 -3.27 -21.26 -0.64
N ILE A 178 -3.35 -20.12 -1.31
CA ILE A 178 -4.60 -19.65 -1.90
C ILE A 178 -4.91 -20.55 -3.10
N PRO A 179 -6.12 -21.14 -3.21
CA PRO A 179 -6.50 -21.94 -4.36
C PRO A 179 -6.26 -21.20 -5.68
N ALA A 180 -5.79 -21.90 -6.71
CA ALA A 180 -5.45 -21.28 -8.00
C ALA A 180 -6.65 -20.60 -8.70
N ASP A 181 -7.88 -20.98 -8.34
CA ASP A 181 -9.14 -20.43 -8.81
C ASP A 181 -9.75 -19.38 -7.87
N ALA A 182 -9.14 -19.13 -6.71
CA ALA A 182 -9.60 -18.09 -5.80
C ALA A 182 -9.31 -16.70 -6.37
N VAL A 183 -10.27 -15.79 -6.19
CA VAL A 183 -10.18 -14.40 -6.63
C VAL A 183 -10.15 -13.51 -5.41
N GLU A 184 -9.13 -12.66 -5.30
CA GLU A 184 -9.05 -11.65 -4.24
C GLU A 184 -10.22 -10.65 -4.39
N VAL A 185 -11.14 -10.66 -3.42
CA VAL A 185 -12.33 -9.80 -3.42
C VAL A 185 -12.14 -8.51 -2.62
N MET A 186 -11.37 -8.59 -1.54
CA MET A 186 -11.12 -7.50 -0.60
C MET A 186 -9.87 -7.80 0.21
N ARG A 187 -9.09 -6.76 0.51
CA ARG A 187 -7.97 -6.80 1.44
C ARG A 187 -8.25 -5.82 2.56
N VAL A 188 -8.06 -6.25 3.80
CA VAL A 188 -8.30 -5.43 5.00
C VAL A 188 -6.98 -5.26 5.73
N TRP A 189 -6.60 -4.02 5.98
CA TRP A 189 -5.45 -3.64 6.77
C TRP A 189 -5.91 -2.89 8.01
N ARG A 190 -5.08 -2.92 9.05
CA ARG A 190 -5.26 -2.07 10.22
C ARG A 190 -4.13 -1.05 10.22
N ASP A 191 -4.48 0.22 10.21
CA ASP A 191 -3.51 1.29 10.42
C ASP A 191 -2.97 1.18 11.86
N VAL A 192 -1.64 1.17 11.99
CA VAL A 192 -0.96 1.01 13.27
C VAL A 192 -0.98 2.29 14.11
N SER A 193 -1.19 3.44 13.48
CA SER A 193 -1.13 4.74 14.14
C SER A 193 -2.38 5.04 14.96
N ASP A 194 -3.56 4.78 14.39
CA ASP A 194 -4.86 5.07 14.99
C ASP A 194 -5.74 3.83 15.17
N GLY A 195 -5.30 2.66 14.68
CA GLY A 195 -6.05 1.42 14.74
C GLY A 195 -7.21 1.34 13.75
N SER A 196 -7.34 2.31 12.84
CA SER A 196 -8.39 2.36 11.83
C SER A 196 -8.26 1.20 10.85
N LEU A 197 -9.37 0.85 10.19
CA LEU A 197 -9.37 -0.20 9.17
C LEU A 197 -9.26 0.44 7.80
N ILE A 198 -8.29 -0.01 7.03
CA ILE A 198 -8.09 0.38 5.64
C ILE A 198 -8.55 -0.79 4.77
N ILE A 199 -9.50 -0.53 3.89
CA ILE A 199 -10.10 -1.55 3.02
C ILE A 199 -9.68 -1.29 1.59
N GLN A 200 -9.07 -2.29 0.95
CA GLN A 200 -8.75 -2.24 -0.47
C GLN A 200 -9.66 -3.17 -1.27
N MET A 201 -10.36 -2.63 -2.25
CA MET A 201 -11.24 -3.36 -3.17
C MET A 201 -11.05 -2.90 -4.60
N ASN A 202 -10.90 -3.85 -5.55
CA ASN A 202 -10.63 -3.55 -6.96
C ASN A 202 -9.44 -2.59 -7.17
N GLY A 203 -8.40 -2.70 -6.32
CA GLY A 203 -7.21 -1.84 -6.35
C GLY A 203 -7.41 -0.42 -5.83
N LYS A 204 -8.60 -0.08 -5.29
CA LYS A 204 -8.87 1.20 -4.63
C LYS A 204 -8.90 1.02 -3.13
N VAL A 205 -8.37 2.00 -2.40
CA VAL A 205 -8.27 2.01 -0.94
C VAL A 205 -9.34 2.95 -0.38
N PHE A 206 -10.00 2.53 0.69
CA PHE A 206 -11.06 3.26 1.38
C PHE A 206 -10.86 3.11 2.89
N GLN A 207 -10.98 4.19 3.66
CA GLN A 207 -11.04 4.15 5.12
C GLN A 207 -12.48 4.08 5.60
N THR A 208 -13.38 4.76 4.89
CA THR A 208 -14.80 4.81 5.22
C THR A 208 -15.69 4.36 4.06
N VAL A 209 -16.88 3.86 4.38
CA VAL A 209 -17.89 3.50 3.37
C VAL A 209 -18.36 4.75 2.59
N GLY A 210 -18.28 5.94 3.21
CA GLY A 210 -18.64 7.21 2.57
C GLY A 210 -17.73 7.59 1.40
N GLU A 211 -16.47 7.14 1.40
CA GLU A 211 -15.52 7.36 0.30
C GLU A 211 -15.85 6.50 -0.94
N MET A 212 -16.68 5.46 -0.78
CA MET A 212 -17.09 4.60 -1.89
C MET A 212 -18.14 5.30 -2.76
N GLN A 213 -17.68 6.14 -3.69
CA GLN A 213 -18.56 6.85 -4.64
C GLN A 213 -19.34 5.88 -5.56
N ASP A 214 -18.80 4.69 -5.83
CA ASP A 214 -19.45 3.67 -6.66
C ASP A 214 -20.46 2.85 -5.84
N ARG A 215 -21.75 3.09 -6.11
CA ARG A 215 -22.86 2.34 -5.50
C ARG A 215 -22.76 0.82 -5.72
N GLY A 216 -22.21 0.38 -6.84
CA GLY A 216 -22.00 -1.03 -7.12
C GLY A 216 -20.94 -1.65 -6.21
N LEU A 217 -19.87 -0.90 -5.94
CA LEU A 217 -18.80 -1.31 -5.03
C LEU A 217 -19.30 -1.34 -3.58
N ALA A 218 -20.01 -0.31 -3.13
CA ALA A 218 -20.59 -0.25 -1.80
C ALA A 218 -21.53 -1.45 -1.52
N LYS A 219 -22.38 -1.82 -2.49
CA LYS A 219 -23.24 -3.02 -2.38
C LYS A 219 -22.44 -4.31 -2.23
N ARG A 220 -21.34 -4.46 -2.99
CA ARG A 220 -20.46 -5.64 -2.89
C ARG A 220 -19.73 -5.68 -1.56
N PHE A 221 -19.23 -4.54 -1.09
CA PHE A 221 -18.61 -4.42 0.23
C PHE A 221 -19.57 -4.87 1.33
N ILE A 222 -20.80 -4.35 1.36
CA ILE A 222 -21.81 -4.73 2.35
C ILE A 222 -22.12 -6.24 2.30
N SER A 223 -22.18 -6.82 1.09
CA SER A 223 -22.36 -8.27 0.93
C SER A 223 -21.19 -9.06 1.54
N LEU A 224 -19.95 -8.68 1.23
CA LEU A 224 -18.75 -9.35 1.75
C LEU A 224 -18.65 -9.26 3.27
N VAL A 225 -18.98 -8.09 3.85
CA VAL A 225 -19.00 -7.91 5.31
C VAL A 225 -20.06 -8.82 5.96
N ARG A 226 -21.23 -8.97 5.34
CA ARG A 226 -22.26 -9.90 5.81
C ARG A 226 -21.79 -11.35 5.76
N ASP A 227 -21.15 -11.75 4.66
CA ASP A 227 -20.63 -13.11 4.48
C ASP A 227 -19.51 -13.41 5.51
N LEU A 228 -18.61 -12.45 5.74
CA LEU A 228 -17.59 -12.51 6.79
C LEU A 228 -18.20 -12.61 8.20
N ALA A 229 -19.23 -11.82 8.49
CA ALA A 229 -19.92 -11.89 9.78
C ALA A 229 -20.59 -13.26 10.00
N GLN A 230 -21.20 -13.83 8.96
CA GLN A 230 -21.77 -15.18 9.02
C GLN A 230 -20.68 -16.24 9.26
N MET A 231 -19.56 -16.16 8.54
CA MET A 231 -18.41 -17.06 8.73
C MET A 231 -17.86 -16.96 10.16
N ALA A 232 -17.71 -15.75 10.69
CA ALA A 232 -17.25 -15.51 12.06
C ALA A 232 -18.22 -16.09 13.10
N ARG A 233 -19.54 -16.01 12.89
CA ARG A 233 -20.55 -16.63 13.76
C ARG A 233 -20.41 -18.15 13.80
N VAL A 234 -20.26 -18.79 12.64
CA VAL A 234 -20.07 -20.26 12.54
C VAL A 234 -18.76 -20.67 13.22
N GLY A 235 -17.68 -19.93 12.98
CA GLY A 235 -16.39 -20.18 13.63
C GLY A 235 -16.43 -20.01 15.15
N ALA A 236 -17.09 -18.97 15.66
CA ALA A 236 -17.24 -18.75 17.09
C ALA A 236 -18.00 -19.90 17.77
N GLN A 237 -19.10 -20.38 17.17
CA GLN A 237 -19.84 -21.53 17.67
C GLN A 237 -19.00 -22.81 17.71
N ALA A 238 -18.19 -23.06 16.67
CA ALA A 238 -17.34 -24.23 16.59
C ALA A 238 -16.25 -24.26 17.70
N VAL A 239 -15.79 -23.10 18.15
CA VAL A 239 -14.76 -22.97 19.21
C VAL A 239 -15.39 -22.75 20.60
N GLY A 240 -16.72 -22.71 20.72
CA GLY A 240 -17.41 -22.44 21.98
C GLY A 240 -17.26 -21.00 22.47
N LEU A 241 -16.90 -20.06 21.60
CA LEU A 241 -16.85 -18.64 21.90
C LEU A 241 -18.26 -18.02 21.82
N PRO A 242 -18.57 -16.99 22.62
CA PRO A 242 -19.85 -16.29 22.53
C PRO A 242 -20.03 -15.70 21.13
N VAL A 243 -21.18 -15.96 20.52
CA VAL A 243 -21.49 -15.51 19.16
C VAL A 243 -21.62 -13.99 19.15
N PRO A 244 -20.84 -13.24 18.33
CA PRO A 244 -20.96 -11.80 18.27
C PRO A 244 -22.34 -11.40 17.71
N ASN A 245 -23.08 -10.59 18.46
CA ASN A 245 -24.38 -10.10 18.03
C ASN A 245 -24.23 -8.87 17.11
N PHE A 246 -23.97 -9.12 15.83
CA PHE A 246 -23.86 -8.06 14.82
C PHE A 246 -25.20 -7.36 14.47
N ASP A 247 -26.36 -7.86 14.94
CA ASP A 247 -27.66 -7.28 14.63
C ASP A 247 -28.04 -6.13 15.58
N SER A 248 -27.27 -5.95 16.67
CA SER A 248 -27.42 -4.82 17.58
C SER A 248 -26.77 -3.56 17.00
N SER A 249 -27.44 -2.96 16.01
CA SER A 249 -27.23 -1.55 15.63
C SER A 249 -27.77 -0.56 16.69
N ALA A 250 -28.10 -1.07 17.88
CA ALA A 250 -28.72 -0.30 18.94
C ALA A 250 -27.65 0.53 19.67
N SER A 251 -27.59 1.81 19.29
CA SER A 251 -27.35 2.91 20.22
C SER A 251 -26.04 2.89 21.02
N VAL A 252 -24.89 2.94 20.33
CA VAL A 252 -23.66 3.53 20.91
C VAL A 252 -23.48 4.99 20.44
N VAL A 253 -24.60 5.65 20.12
CA VAL A 253 -24.70 7.11 20.01
C VAL A 253 -25.62 7.54 21.15
N SER A 254 -25.07 7.71 22.35
CA SER A 254 -25.56 8.60 23.43
C SER A 254 -24.85 8.28 24.75
N GLU A 255 -23.58 8.65 24.89
CA GLU A 255 -23.02 8.95 26.23
C GLU A 255 -21.93 10.02 26.23
N GLN A 256 -21.60 10.62 25.08
CA GLN A 256 -20.60 11.68 24.95
C GLN A 256 -21.24 13.04 24.63
N GLY A 257 -22.30 13.39 25.39
CA GLY A 257 -23.08 14.61 25.18
C GLY A 257 -24.00 14.95 26.35
N ALA A 258 -23.51 14.82 27.58
CA ALA A 258 -24.20 15.31 28.79
C ALA A 258 -23.41 16.46 29.47
N TRP A 259 -22.79 17.32 28.68
CA TRP A 259 -22.31 18.63 29.16
C TRP A 259 -23.15 19.73 28.50
N ALA A 260 -23.91 20.43 29.35
CA ALA A 260 -24.53 21.74 29.13
C ALA A 260 -25.73 21.83 28.17
N ALA A 261 -26.90 21.46 28.68
CA ALA A 261 -28.10 22.27 28.46
C ALA A 261 -28.51 22.90 29.81
N PRO A 262 -28.25 24.19 30.07
CA PRO A 262 -28.83 24.87 31.21
C PRO A 262 -30.31 25.18 30.92
N LYS A 263 -31.21 24.46 31.59
CA LYS A 263 -32.59 24.92 31.76
C LYS A 263 -32.62 25.88 32.95
N THR A 264 -32.80 27.17 32.67
CA THR A 264 -33.77 28.03 33.40
C THR A 264 -33.93 29.38 32.71
N PRO A 265 -35.17 29.83 32.43
CA PRO A 265 -35.45 31.18 31.99
C PRO A 265 -35.46 32.12 33.21
N ILE A 266 -34.46 32.99 33.31
CA ILE A 266 -34.49 34.13 34.25
C ILE A 266 -35.09 35.31 33.49
N ASN A 267 -36.27 35.72 33.96
CA ASN A 267 -36.99 36.92 33.60
C ASN A 267 -36.25 38.15 34.19
N VAL A 268 -35.83 39.09 33.36
CA VAL A 268 -35.39 40.44 33.79
C VAL A 268 -35.90 41.47 32.78
N PRO A 269 -36.38 42.66 33.24
CA PRO A 269 -37.17 43.57 32.42
C PRO A 269 -36.31 44.52 31.59
N ALA A 270 -36.99 45.13 30.62
CA ALA A 270 -36.55 46.10 29.65
C ALA A 270 -35.46 47.08 30.12
N SER A 271 -34.38 47.15 29.34
CA SER A 271 -33.54 48.35 29.26
C SER A 271 -33.33 48.72 27.79
N THR A 272 -33.92 49.85 27.44
CA THR A 272 -33.80 50.57 26.19
C THR A 272 -32.43 51.23 26.08
N SER A 273 -31.72 50.98 24.97
CA SER A 273 -30.74 51.93 24.43
C SER A 273 -30.57 51.72 22.92
N PRO A 274 -30.62 52.79 22.11
CA PRO A 274 -30.41 52.74 20.67
C PRO A 274 -28.97 53.10 20.32
N ARG A 275 -28.28 52.28 19.52
CA ARG A 275 -27.09 52.71 18.77
C ARG A 275 -26.77 51.68 17.69
N THR A 276 -27.08 52.00 16.44
CA THR A 276 -26.17 52.58 15.44
C THR A 276 -25.28 51.50 14.82
N GLY A 277 -25.44 51.36 13.50
CA GLY A 277 -24.96 50.22 12.73
C GLY A 277 -23.47 50.17 12.46
N GLN A 278 -23.07 48.98 11.99
CA GLN A 278 -21.94 48.69 11.09
C GLN A 278 -22.08 47.20 10.76
N ASP A 279 -22.55 46.88 9.56
CA ASP A 279 -21.73 46.51 8.40
C ASP A 279 -21.04 45.14 8.54
N TYR A 280 -21.69 44.17 7.90
CA TYR A 280 -21.20 42.94 7.28
C TYR A 280 -19.78 42.49 7.64
N SER A 281 -19.65 41.72 8.73
CA SER A 281 -18.50 40.86 8.94
C SER A 281 -18.67 39.60 8.10
N THR A 282 -17.89 39.53 7.03
CA THR A 282 -17.62 38.36 6.20
C THR A 282 -17.43 37.12 7.07
N MET A 283 -18.39 36.21 7.02
CA MET A 283 -18.23 34.85 7.54
C MET A 283 -17.21 34.13 6.66
N GLU A 284 -15.95 34.14 7.10
CA GLU A 284 -14.92 33.25 6.62
C GLU A 284 -15.25 31.83 7.15
N PRO A 285 -15.49 30.84 6.28
CA PRO A 285 -15.75 29.48 6.72
C PRO A 285 -14.47 28.86 7.32
N PRO A 286 -14.57 28.04 8.37
CA PRO A 286 -13.42 27.38 8.94
C PRO A 286 -12.78 26.47 7.90
N LEU A 287 -11.53 26.78 7.54
CA LEU A 287 -10.66 25.89 6.78
C LEU A 287 -10.54 24.58 7.56
N ILE A 288 -11.26 23.56 7.10
CA ILE A 288 -10.95 22.17 7.41
C ILE A 288 -9.52 21.98 6.92
N VAL A 289 -8.60 21.77 7.86
CA VAL A 289 -7.25 21.28 7.63
C VAL A 289 -7.41 19.85 7.12
N THR A 290 -7.72 19.75 5.84
CA THR A 290 -7.71 18.50 5.07
C THR A 290 -6.30 17.95 5.20
N GLY A 291 -6.19 16.75 5.77
CA GLY A 291 -4.95 15.99 5.83
C GLY A 291 -4.31 16.01 4.45
N LEU A 292 -3.23 16.77 4.34
CA LEU A 292 -2.49 16.92 3.11
C LEU A 292 -2.05 15.54 2.67
N ASP A 293 -2.45 15.20 1.44
CA ASP A 293 -1.81 14.21 0.60
C ASP A 293 -0.33 14.14 0.97
N GLN A 294 0.07 13.08 1.67
CA GLN A 294 1.47 12.79 1.89
C GLN A 294 2.02 12.39 0.53
N ALA A 295 2.46 13.39 -0.23
CA ALA A 295 3.07 13.21 -1.52
C ALA A 295 4.16 12.15 -1.38
N PRO A 296 4.25 11.17 -2.30
CA PRO A 296 5.28 10.14 -2.24
C PRO A 296 6.63 10.82 -2.03
N PRO A 297 7.39 10.47 -0.97
CA PRO A 297 8.60 11.18 -0.63
C PRO A 297 9.54 11.17 -1.84
N ALA A 298 10.17 12.30 -2.12
CA ALA A 298 11.10 12.39 -3.23
C ALA A 298 12.30 11.45 -2.97
N ASN A 299 12.44 10.41 -3.79
CA ASN A 299 13.47 9.36 -3.68
C ASN A 299 14.92 9.88 -3.76
N ASN A 300 15.15 11.17 -4.00
CA ASN A 300 16.48 11.75 -4.17
C ASN A 300 17.03 12.44 -2.91
N THR A 301 16.29 12.46 -1.79
CA THR A 301 16.79 13.04 -0.53
C THR A 301 17.70 12.04 0.20
N ILE A 302 18.67 12.54 0.98
CA ILE A 302 19.55 11.70 1.82
C ILE A 302 18.71 10.80 2.73
N ALA A 303 17.69 11.37 3.39
CA ALA A 303 16.77 10.60 4.23
C ALA A 303 16.02 9.52 3.43
N GLY A 304 15.62 9.81 2.19
CA GLY A 304 14.98 8.83 1.31
C GLY A 304 15.91 7.66 0.95
N GLN A 305 17.19 7.93 0.69
CA GLN A 305 18.18 6.87 0.42
C GLN A 305 18.46 6.01 1.66
N ILE A 306 18.56 6.64 2.84
CA ILE A 306 18.71 5.93 4.12
C ILE A 306 17.47 5.08 4.39
N GLU A 307 16.26 5.61 4.16
CA GLU A 307 15.00 4.89 4.32
C GLU A 307 14.91 3.67 3.40
N GLU A 308 15.31 3.80 2.14
CA GLU A 308 15.31 2.67 1.21
C GLU A 308 16.23 1.53 1.71
N LEU A 309 17.43 1.86 2.18
CA LEU A 309 18.35 0.89 2.75
C LEU A 309 17.83 0.28 4.07
N LEU A 310 17.20 1.10 4.92
CA LEU A 310 16.56 0.68 6.16
C LEU A 310 15.46 -0.34 5.87
N GLN A 311 14.53 -0.04 4.97
CA GLN A 311 13.43 -0.95 4.61
C GLN A 311 13.95 -2.27 4.04
N TYR A 312 15.01 -2.23 3.22
CA TYR A 312 15.67 -3.44 2.74
C TYR A 312 16.25 -4.29 3.89
N ARG A 313 16.89 -3.67 4.88
CA ARG A 313 17.44 -4.35 6.06
C ARG A 313 16.35 -4.90 7.00
N LEU A 314 15.24 -4.19 7.16
CA LEU A 314 14.07 -4.65 7.92
C LEU A 314 13.48 -5.94 7.35
N MET A 315 13.43 -6.08 6.01
CA MET A 315 12.97 -7.32 5.38
C MET A 315 13.87 -8.52 5.67
N GLN A 316 15.18 -8.29 5.85
CA GLN A 316 16.15 -9.35 6.12
C GLN A 316 16.22 -9.76 7.59
N ASN A 317 15.92 -8.84 8.51
CA ASN A 317 16.07 -9.08 9.94
C ASN A 317 14.70 -9.34 10.59
N SER A 318 14.40 -10.62 10.86
CA SER A 318 13.12 -11.03 11.44
C SER A 318 12.82 -10.40 12.81
N MET A 319 13.84 -9.96 13.56
CA MET A 319 13.66 -9.32 14.86
C MET A 319 12.95 -7.96 14.77
N PHE A 320 13.11 -7.25 13.65
CA PHE A 320 12.55 -5.91 13.45
C PHE A 320 11.36 -5.89 12.48
N GLN A 321 10.99 -7.02 11.85
CA GLN A 321 9.89 -7.09 10.86
C GLN A 321 8.52 -6.66 11.41
N HIS A 322 8.29 -6.81 12.72
CA HIS A 322 7.03 -6.43 13.36
C HIS A 322 7.03 -4.99 13.90
N ARG A 323 8.12 -4.24 13.70
CA ARG A 323 8.27 -2.87 14.20
C ARG A 323 8.11 -1.87 13.07
N SER A 324 7.53 -0.72 13.38
CA SER A 324 7.39 0.37 12.42
C SER A 324 8.53 1.35 12.63
N ILE A 325 9.58 1.23 11.83
CA ILE A 325 10.76 2.09 11.88
C ILE A 325 10.90 2.79 10.53
N HIS A 326 10.91 4.12 10.55
CA HIS A 326 11.00 4.97 9.37
C HIS A 326 11.96 6.13 9.60
N VAL A 327 12.65 6.54 8.53
CA VAL A 327 13.49 7.73 8.45
C VAL A 327 12.88 8.66 7.41
N ARG A 328 12.57 9.90 7.80
CA ARG A 328 11.91 10.89 6.93
C ARG A 328 12.72 12.18 6.87
N ALA A 329 12.70 12.84 5.72
CA ALA A 329 13.19 14.21 5.61
C ALA A 329 12.12 15.19 6.12
N ASN A 330 12.50 16.09 7.01
CA ASN A 330 11.72 17.28 7.29
C ASN A 330 11.87 18.31 6.15
N PRO A 331 10.96 19.29 6.05
CA PRO A 331 11.05 20.36 5.04
C PRO A 331 12.31 21.24 5.16
N ASP A 332 12.93 21.28 6.34
CA ASP A 332 14.20 21.96 6.62
C ASP A 332 15.43 21.12 6.22
N ASN A 333 15.21 19.98 5.55
CA ASN A 333 16.23 19.00 5.17
C ASN A 333 16.94 18.33 6.37
N THR A 334 16.39 18.44 7.58
CA THR A 334 16.80 17.63 8.73
C THR A 334 16.20 16.23 8.65
N ILE A 335 16.81 15.28 9.35
CA ILE A 335 16.34 13.90 9.43
C ILE A 335 15.41 13.77 10.66
N ARG A 336 14.24 13.16 10.46
CA ARG A 336 13.32 12.75 11.52
C ARG A 336 13.23 11.23 11.53
N ILE A 337 13.31 10.64 12.72
CA ILE A 337 13.21 9.19 12.90
C ILE A 337 11.87 8.90 13.56
N GLU A 338 11.10 7.96 13.01
CA GLU A 338 9.85 7.49 13.59
C GLU A 338 10.03 6.01 13.96
N ALA A 339 9.94 5.66 15.23
CA ALA A 339 10.03 4.27 15.70
C ALA A 339 8.85 3.95 16.62
N ASP A 340 8.06 2.95 16.23
CA ASP A 340 6.85 2.48 16.91
C ASP A 340 5.88 3.63 17.25
N GLY A 341 5.69 4.54 16.29
CA GLY A 341 4.81 5.71 16.42
C GLY A 341 5.37 6.88 17.22
N ARG A 342 6.60 6.79 17.73
CA ARG A 342 7.29 7.90 18.40
C ARG A 342 8.27 8.56 17.46
N THR A 343 8.30 9.90 17.46
CA THR A 343 9.19 10.68 16.60
C THR A 343 10.39 11.20 17.40
N TYR A 344 11.59 11.07 16.85
CA TYR A 344 12.86 11.49 17.42
C TYR A 344 13.57 12.40 16.42
N GLN A 345 14.32 13.39 16.90
CA GLN A 345 15.14 14.24 16.04
C GLN A 345 16.53 13.65 15.81
N HIS A 346 17.05 12.91 16.80
CA HIS A 346 18.36 12.29 16.73
C HIS A 346 18.28 10.79 16.97
N VAL A 347 19.22 10.04 16.40
CA VAL A 347 19.30 8.58 16.61
C VAL A 347 19.52 8.26 18.08
N ASP A 348 20.29 9.08 18.79
CA ASP A 348 20.62 8.87 20.19
C ASP A 348 19.42 9.06 21.15
N GLU A 349 18.35 9.71 20.69
CA GLU A 349 17.11 9.90 21.45
C GLU A 349 16.19 8.67 21.42
N VAL A 350 16.45 7.70 20.52
CA VAL A 350 15.61 6.50 20.37
C VAL A 350 15.70 5.67 21.64
N VAL A 351 14.57 5.52 22.35
CA VAL A 351 14.51 4.87 23.68
C VAL A 351 15.00 3.43 23.66
N ASP A 352 14.70 2.70 22.59
CA ASP A 352 15.06 1.30 22.41
C ASP A 352 16.50 1.17 21.90
N VAL A 353 17.35 0.48 22.66
CA VAL A 353 18.78 0.33 22.36
C VAL A 353 18.99 -0.51 21.09
N ASP A 354 18.22 -1.58 20.90
CA ASP A 354 18.37 -2.47 19.74
C ASP A 354 17.98 -1.74 18.44
N VAL A 355 16.91 -0.94 18.48
CA VAL A 355 16.51 -0.10 17.33
C VAL A 355 17.55 0.95 17.03
N ARG A 356 18.09 1.59 18.06
CA ARG A 356 19.12 2.61 17.92
C ARG A 356 20.37 2.05 17.26
N GLU A 357 20.89 0.93 17.77
CA GLU A 357 22.05 0.25 17.20
C GLU A 357 21.78 -0.21 15.76
N PHE A 358 20.58 -0.72 15.49
CA PHE A 358 20.16 -1.09 14.14
C PHE A 358 20.18 0.11 13.18
N ILE A 359 19.54 1.23 13.55
CA ILE A 359 19.53 2.44 12.73
C ILE A 359 20.96 2.98 12.52
N GLN A 360 21.79 3.03 13.57
CA GLN A 360 23.20 3.44 13.45
C GLN A 360 23.98 2.55 12.49
N SER A 361 23.74 1.23 12.51
CA SER A 361 24.39 0.29 11.59
C SER A 361 24.01 0.54 10.13
N VAL A 362 22.73 0.85 9.88
CA VAL A 362 22.23 1.17 8.53
C VAL A 362 22.80 2.49 8.03
N ILE A 363 22.86 3.53 8.87
CA ILE A 363 23.45 4.82 8.52
C ILE A 363 24.94 4.64 8.16
N ARG A 364 25.70 3.90 8.99
CA ARG A 364 27.11 3.62 8.73
C ARG A 364 27.33 2.86 7.42
N GLU A 365 26.46 1.89 7.12
CA GLU A 365 26.51 1.18 5.85
C GLU A 365 26.19 2.10 4.66
N TRP A 366 25.20 2.97 4.79
CA TRP A 366 24.87 3.94 3.74
C TRP A 366 26.04 4.90 3.51
N GLU A 367 26.66 5.42 4.56
CA GLU A 367 27.85 6.29 4.48
C GLU A 367 29.02 5.59 3.79
N ALA A 368 29.24 4.29 4.04
CA ALA A 368 30.28 3.51 3.38
C ALA A 368 30.04 3.27 1.88
N ARG A 369 28.83 3.54 1.37
CA ARG A 369 28.47 3.39 -0.04
C ARG A 369 28.53 4.70 -0.83
N GLN A 370 28.58 5.85 -0.15
CA GLN A 370 28.75 7.17 -0.78
C GLN A 370 30.24 7.45 -1.03
#